data_AF-A0A963WE70-F1
#
_entry.id   AF-A0A963WE70-F1
#
_cell.length_a   1.000
_cell.length_b   1.000
_cell.length_c   1.000
_cell.angle_alpha   90.00
_cell.angle_beta   90.00
_cell.angle_gamma   90.00
#
_symmetry.space_group_name_H-M   'P 1'
#
loop_
_entity.id
_entity.type
_entity.pdbx_description
1 polymer ?
#
loop_
_entity_poly.entity_id
_entity_poly.type
_entity_poly.pdbx_seq_one_letter_code
_entity_poly.pdbx_strand_id
1 'polypeptide(L)'
;MSDTLTLTRKNVLSTRSAPGRHWVGDGFPVHGLFGYSGEGVAERSPFLMLDYAAPTEFKPTTHRRGVGSHPHRGFETVTIVYDGEVEHRDSTGAGGVIGTGDVQWMTAGGGIIHEEFHSEA
;
A
#
# COMPACT_ATOMS: atom_id res chain seq x y z
N MET A 1 1.84 -35.17 -25.33
CA MET A 1 0.47 -34.63 -25.41
C MET A 1 0.55 -33.18 -24.97
N SER A 2 0.33 -32.23 -25.88
CA SER A 2 0.47 -30.79 -25.62
C SER A 2 -0.89 -30.28 -25.15
N ASP A 3 -0.99 -29.92 -23.87
CA ASP A 3 -2.19 -29.34 -23.30
C ASP A 3 -2.27 -27.88 -23.76
N THR A 4 -3.16 -27.62 -24.70
CA THR A 4 -3.40 -26.26 -25.20
C THR A 4 -4.34 -25.60 -24.21
N LEU A 5 -3.79 -24.83 -23.26
CA LEU A 5 -4.57 -24.00 -22.36
C LEU A 5 -5.39 -23.01 -23.20
N THR A 6 -6.68 -23.33 -23.38
CA THR A 6 -7.62 -22.41 -24.00
C THR A 6 -7.77 -21.22 -23.04
N LEU A 7 -7.18 -20.08 -23.37
CA LEU A 7 -7.31 -18.85 -22.59
C LEU A 7 -8.76 -18.38 -22.64
N THR A 8 -9.56 -18.80 -21.66
CA THR A 8 -10.89 -18.24 -21.45
C THR A 8 -10.74 -16.76 -21.11
N ARG A 9 -11.24 -15.90 -21.99
CA ARG A 9 -11.22 -14.45 -21.77
C ARG A 9 -12.06 -14.11 -20.54
N LYS A 10 -11.46 -13.41 -19.57
CA LYS A 10 -12.19 -12.86 -18.43
C LYS A 10 -13.08 -11.70 -18.89
N ASN A 11 -14.29 -11.61 -18.33
CA ASN A 11 -15.17 -10.46 -18.50
C ASN A 11 -14.80 -9.37 -17.49
N VAL A 12 -14.75 -8.12 -17.93
CA VAL A 12 -14.63 -6.96 -17.04
C VAL A 12 -16.00 -6.68 -16.45
N LEU A 13 -16.16 -6.89 -15.15
CA LEU A 13 -17.44 -6.66 -14.46
C LEU A 13 -17.73 -5.16 -14.26
N SER A 14 -16.70 -4.37 -13.95
CA SER A 14 -16.80 -2.91 -13.82
C SER A 14 -15.45 -2.22 -13.97
N THR A 15 -15.47 -0.93 -14.28
CA THR A 15 -14.33 -0.01 -14.25
C THR A 15 -14.71 1.22 -13.43
N ARG A 16 -13.77 1.75 -12.66
CA ARG A 16 -14.00 2.92 -11.79
C ARG A 16 -12.87 3.93 -11.99
N SER A 17 -13.20 5.22 -11.97
CA SER A 17 -12.19 6.27 -11.91
C SER A 17 -11.62 6.36 -10.50
N ALA A 18 -10.36 6.78 -10.37
CA ALA A 18 -9.77 7.05 -9.07
C ALA A 18 -10.59 8.13 -8.33
N PRO A 19 -10.96 7.91 -7.05
CA PRO A 19 -11.68 8.90 -6.27
C PRO A 19 -10.78 10.10 -5.93
N GLY A 20 -11.34 11.11 -5.26
CA GLY A 20 -10.54 12.23 -4.76
C GLY A 20 -9.40 11.79 -3.83
N ARG A 21 -8.34 12.60 -3.78
CA ARG A 21 -7.19 12.34 -2.90
C ARG A 21 -7.55 12.62 -1.45
N HIS A 22 -6.93 11.86 -0.55
CA HIS A 22 -6.90 12.14 0.87
C HIS A 22 -5.49 11.90 1.42
N TRP A 23 -5.25 12.30 2.67
CA TRP A 23 -3.95 12.15 3.32
C TRP A 23 -3.98 10.98 4.30
N VAL A 24 -2.99 10.09 4.20
CA VAL A 24 -2.59 9.19 5.28
C VAL A 24 -1.39 9.82 5.96
N GLY A 25 -1.59 10.27 7.20
CA GLY A 25 -0.64 11.13 7.88
C GLY A 25 -0.39 12.44 7.11
N ASP A 26 0.87 12.84 6.99
CA ASP A 26 1.29 14.01 6.19
C ASP A 26 2.33 13.67 5.11
N GLY A 27 2.64 12.37 4.95
CA GLY A 27 3.59 11.86 3.95
C GLY A 27 2.95 11.18 2.74
N PHE A 28 1.70 10.74 2.84
CA PHE A 28 1.09 9.87 1.82
C PHE A 28 -0.26 10.43 1.32
N PRO A 29 -0.23 11.28 0.28
CA PRO A 29 -1.43 11.81 -0.35
C PRO A 29 -1.94 10.84 -1.43
N VAL A 30 -2.89 9.98 -1.05
CA VAL A 30 -3.29 8.78 -1.79
C VAL A 30 -4.67 8.88 -2.43
N HIS A 31 -4.88 8.10 -3.49
CA HIS A 31 -6.19 7.71 -4.00
C HIS A 31 -6.56 6.33 -3.46
N GLY A 32 -7.65 6.23 -2.67
CA GLY A 32 -8.17 4.95 -2.21
C GLY A 32 -8.95 4.22 -3.30
N LEU A 33 -8.26 3.39 -4.09
CA LEU A 33 -8.81 2.77 -5.30
C LEU A 33 -9.90 1.75 -4.99
N PHE A 34 -9.75 1.01 -3.89
CA PHE A 34 -10.82 0.19 -3.30
C PHE A 34 -10.58 -0.03 -1.80
N GLY A 35 -11.64 -0.41 -1.10
CA GLY A 35 -11.60 -0.85 0.29
C GLY A 35 -12.39 -2.14 0.54
N TYR A 36 -12.50 -2.50 1.81
CA TYR A 36 -13.08 -3.76 2.29
C TYR A 36 -14.56 -3.63 2.68
N SER A 37 -15.21 -2.55 2.26
CA SER A 37 -16.64 -2.32 2.44
C SER A 37 -17.31 -1.94 1.13
N GLY A 38 -18.62 -2.17 1.04
CA GLY A 38 -19.43 -1.82 -0.13
C GLY A 38 -19.36 -2.83 -1.27
N GLU A 39 -19.71 -2.35 -2.47
CA GLU A 39 -19.87 -3.18 -3.66
C GLU A 39 -18.54 -3.74 -4.19
N GLY A 40 -18.56 -4.98 -4.67
CA GLY A 40 -17.42 -5.63 -5.31
C GLY A 40 -16.41 -6.25 -4.35
N VAL A 41 -16.66 -6.23 -3.03
CA VAL A 41 -15.75 -6.79 -2.02
C VAL A 41 -15.59 -8.30 -2.19
N ALA A 42 -16.67 -9.02 -2.45
CA ALA A 42 -16.62 -10.48 -2.66
C ALA A 42 -15.76 -10.85 -3.87
N GLU A 43 -15.86 -10.06 -4.94
CA GLU A 43 -15.12 -10.23 -6.19
C GLU A 43 -13.64 -9.85 -6.08
N ARG A 44 -13.27 -9.03 -5.08
CA ARG A 44 -11.89 -8.60 -4.82
C ARG A 44 -11.17 -9.44 -3.76
N SER A 45 -11.85 -10.38 -3.11
CA SER A 45 -11.19 -11.30 -2.17
C SER A 45 -10.00 -12.00 -2.87
N PRO A 46 -8.78 -12.00 -2.26
CA PRO A 46 -8.46 -11.70 -0.85
C PRO A 46 -8.01 -10.26 -0.55
N PHE A 47 -8.11 -9.32 -1.49
CA PHE A 47 -7.61 -7.95 -1.31
C PHE A 47 -8.56 -7.08 -0.49
N LEU A 48 -8.03 -6.44 0.56
CA LEU A 48 -8.80 -5.58 1.47
C LEU A 48 -8.80 -4.12 1.05
N MET A 49 -7.65 -3.59 0.64
CA MET A 49 -7.48 -2.16 0.36
C MET A 49 -6.35 -1.95 -0.65
N LEU A 50 -6.45 -0.89 -1.44
CA LEU A 50 -5.38 -0.40 -2.30
C LEU A 50 -5.39 1.12 -2.32
N ASP A 51 -4.37 1.71 -1.72
CA ASP A 51 -4.08 3.13 -1.82
C ASP A 51 -2.99 3.36 -2.86
N TYR A 52 -3.20 4.36 -3.72
CA TYR A 52 -2.22 4.78 -4.71
C TYR A 52 -1.76 6.21 -4.42
N ALA A 53 -0.52 6.33 -3.91
CA ALA A 53 0.18 7.61 -3.82
C ALA A 53 0.63 8.03 -5.24
N ALA A 54 -0.25 8.73 -5.96
CA ALA A 54 0.08 9.26 -7.29
C ALA A 54 1.30 10.20 -7.22
N PRO A 55 2.11 10.31 -8.31
CA PRO A 55 3.32 11.13 -8.34
C PRO A 55 3.10 12.50 -7.72
N THR A 56 3.89 12.79 -6.69
CA THR A 56 3.76 14.01 -5.89
C THR A 56 5.15 14.51 -5.56
N GLU A 57 5.43 15.75 -5.97
CA GLU A 57 6.68 16.40 -5.61
C GLU A 57 6.59 16.93 -4.18
N PHE A 58 7.50 16.46 -3.33
CA PHE A 58 7.68 16.97 -1.98
C PHE A 58 8.90 17.89 -1.94
N LYS A 59 8.70 19.14 -1.53
CA LYS A 59 9.83 20.07 -1.33
C LYS A 59 10.74 19.55 -0.20
N PRO A 60 12.07 19.75 -0.32
CA PRO A 60 13.02 19.45 0.75
C PRO A 60 12.59 20.09 2.07
N THR A 61 12.75 19.35 3.15
CA THR A 61 12.36 19.80 4.50
C THR A 61 13.13 19.03 5.55
N THR A 62 13.27 19.61 6.75
CA THR A 62 13.76 18.92 7.95
C THR A 62 12.63 18.23 8.72
N HIS A 63 11.38 18.45 8.32
CA HIS A 63 10.22 17.83 8.93
C HIS A 63 10.02 16.42 8.37
N ARG A 64 10.01 15.41 9.25
CA ARG A 64 9.84 14.02 8.86
C ARG A 64 8.36 13.76 8.56
N ARG A 65 8.05 13.60 7.27
CA ARG A 65 6.69 13.35 6.78
C ARG A 65 6.38 11.86 6.72
N GLY A 66 5.17 11.48 7.10
CA GLY A 66 4.76 10.08 7.14
C GLY A 66 3.45 9.87 7.88
N VAL A 67 3.32 8.69 8.46
CA VAL A 67 2.28 8.31 9.40
C VAL A 67 2.95 7.71 10.63
N GLY A 68 2.64 8.29 11.79
CA GLY A 68 3.21 7.84 13.06
C GLY A 68 2.71 6.45 13.48
N SER A 69 3.09 6.06 14.68
CA SER A 69 2.75 4.77 15.30
C SER A 69 1.25 4.41 15.14
N HIS A 70 0.97 3.29 14.47
CA HIS A 70 -0.38 2.77 14.25
C HIS A 70 -0.39 1.22 14.19
N PRO A 71 -1.51 0.57 14.58
CA PRO A 71 -1.59 -0.89 14.65
C PRO A 71 -2.15 -1.55 13.37
N HIS A 72 -1.71 -2.78 13.10
CA HIS A 72 -2.34 -3.71 12.15
C HIS A 72 -2.49 -5.10 12.78
N ARG A 73 -3.51 -5.87 12.36
CA ARG A 73 -3.75 -7.23 12.85
C ARG A 73 -4.60 -8.05 11.87
N GLY A 74 -4.23 -9.31 11.64
CA GLY A 74 -5.04 -10.28 10.91
C GLY A 74 -4.96 -10.23 9.38
N PHE A 75 -4.10 -9.37 8.83
CA PHE A 75 -3.86 -9.25 7.39
C PHE A 75 -2.40 -8.85 7.13
N GLU A 76 -2.08 -8.59 5.86
CA GLU A 76 -0.76 -8.19 5.40
C GLU A 76 -0.84 -6.83 4.69
N THR A 77 0.20 -6.01 4.86
CA THR A 77 0.40 -4.81 4.04
C THR A 77 1.50 -5.09 3.03
N VAL A 78 1.32 -4.61 1.80
CA VAL A 78 2.33 -4.70 0.74
C VAL A 78 2.58 -3.30 0.22
N THR A 79 3.77 -2.78 0.52
CA THR A 79 4.20 -1.44 0.07
C THR A 79 5.16 -1.61 -1.10
N ILE A 80 4.81 -0.99 -2.23
CA ILE A 80 5.59 -1.02 -3.48
C ILE A 80 6.02 0.41 -3.76
N VAL A 81 7.33 0.67 -3.76
CA VAL A 81 7.85 2.02 -3.97
C VAL A 81 8.24 2.19 -5.43
N TYR A 82 7.49 3.01 -6.15
CA TYR A 82 7.77 3.33 -7.56
C TYR A 82 8.80 4.45 -7.73
N ASP A 83 8.82 5.41 -6.81
CA ASP A 83 9.73 6.56 -6.79
C ASP A 83 9.83 7.10 -5.35
N GLY A 84 10.98 7.67 -4.99
CA GLY A 84 11.32 8.04 -3.61
C GLY A 84 11.69 6.84 -2.73
N GLU A 85 11.59 7.01 -1.41
CA GLU A 85 11.92 5.99 -0.41
C GLU A 85 11.02 6.10 0.82
N VAL A 86 10.72 4.97 1.46
CA VAL A 86 9.95 4.89 2.71
C VAL A 86 10.75 4.17 3.78
N GLU A 87 11.01 4.82 4.91
CA GLU A 87 11.53 4.18 6.11
C GLU A 87 10.38 3.68 6.98
N HIS A 88 10.50 2.44 7.47
CA HIS A 88 9.55 1.87 8.43
C HIS A 88 10.26 1.33 9.68
N ARG A 89 9.56 1.34 10.81
CA ARG A 89 10.01 0.72 12.07
C ARG A 89 8.81 0.15 12.81
N ASP A 90 8.98 -1.03 13.41
CA ASP A 90 7.93 -1.72 14.14
C ASP A 90 8.25 -2.03 15.60
N SER A 91 7.23 -2.46 16.34
CA SER A 91 7.27 -2.77 17.77
C SER A 91 8.16 -3.95 18.16
N THR A 92 8.64 -4.75 17.20
CA THR A 92 9.63 -5.81 17.44
C THR A 92 11.07 -5.27 17.39
N GLY A 93 11.25 -4.01 16.99
CA GLY A 93 12.55 -3.39 16.73
C GLY A 93 13.05 -3.60 15.29
N ALA A 94 12.33 -4.37 14.47
CA ALA A 94 12.60 -4.49 13.06
C ALA A 94 12.17 -3.22 12.30
N GLY A 95 12.72 -3.04 11.11
CA GLY A 95 12.59 -1.83 10.31
C GLY A 95 13.51 -1.87 9.09
N GLY A 96 13.43 -0.84 8.28
CA GLY A 96 14.25 -0.72 7.07
C GLY A 96 13.81 0.43 6.19
N VAL A 97 14.59 0.67 5.13
CA VAL A 97 14.22 1.59 4.04
C VAL A 97 13.77 0.74 2.85
N ILE A 98 12.62 1.10 2.29
CA ILE A 98 12.05 0.55 1.07
C ILE A 98 12.38 1.56 -0.03
N GLY A 99 13.39 1.24 -0.85
CA GLY A 99 13.88 2.11 -1.91
C GLY A 99 13.05 2.01 -3.19
N THR A 100 13.40 2.83 -4.17
CA THR A 100 12.77 2.77 -5.51
C THR A 100 12.94 1.39 -6.14
N GLY A 101 11.83 0.75 -6.49
CA GLY A 101 11.76 -0.60 -7.06
C GLY A 101 11.62 -1.71 -6.00
N ASP A 102 11.79 -1.38 -4.72
CA ASP A 102 11.67 -2.35 -3.64
C ASP A 102 10.21 -2.62 -3.27
N VAL A 103 10.02 -3.78 -2.65
CA VAL A 103 8.73 -4.21 -2.09
C VAL A 103 8.95 -4.66 -0.66
N GLN A 104 8.12 -4.15 0.23
CA GLN A 104 7.94 -4.72 1.56
C GLN A 104 6.62 -5.49 1.60
N TRP A 105 6.68 -6.74 2.05
CA TRP A 105 5.51 -7.55 2.35
C TRP A 105 5.51 -7.86 3.85
N MET A 106 4.66 -7.18 4.61
CA MET A 106 4.61 -7.27 6.07
C MET A 106 3.39 -8.06 6.53
N THR A 107 3.63 -9.22 7.17
CA THR A 107 2.56 -10.03 7.79
C THR A 107 2.27 -9.55 9.21
N ALA A 108 1.16 -8.82 9.42
CA ALA A 108 0.80 -8.34 10.76
C ALA A 108 0.30 -9.46 11.68
N GLY A 109 -0.42 -10.45 11.13
CA GLY A 109 -0.81 -11.67 11.85
C GLY A 109 -1.44 -11.42 13.22
N GLY A 110 -0.76 -11.88 14.28
CA GLY A 110 -1.19 -11.73 15.68
C GLY A 110 -1.27 -10.28 16.19
N GLY A 111 -0.64 -9.34 15.47
CA GLY A 111 -0.65 -7.90 15.73
C GLY A 111 0.74 -7.30 15.59
N ILE A 112 0.83 -6.11 15.00
CA ILE A 112 2.04 -5.29 14.93
C ILE A 112 1.68 -3.82 15.14
N ILE A 113 2.54 -3.05 15.81
CA ILE A 113 2.46 -1.59 15.82
C ILE A 113 3.67 -1.09 15.05
N HIS A 114 3.46 -0.21 14.08
CA HIS A 114 4.55 0.29 13.24
C HIS A 114 4.33 1.75 12.84
N GLU A 115 5.37 2.35 12.27
CA GLU A 115 5.35 3.69 11.70
C GLU A 115 6.04 3.69 10.33
N GLU A 116 5.63 4.60 9.45
CA GLU A 116 6.09 4.67 8.06
C GLU A 116 6.32 6.15 7.69
N PHE A 117 7.52 6.50 7.27
CA PHE A 117 7.93 7.88 6.96
C PHE A 117 8.74 7.93 5.67
N HIS A 118 8.86 9.12 5.07
CA HIS A 118 9.90 9.36 4.05
C HIS A 118 11.28 9.12 4.68
N SER A 119 12.22 8.53 3.92
CA SER A 119 13.60 8.34 4.40
C SER A 119 14.33 9.69 4.52
N GLU A 120 15.54 9.68 5.11
CA GLU A 120 16.40 10.87 5.24
C GLU A 120 17.22 11.21 3.96
N ALA A 121 17.00 10.52 2.84
CA ALA A 121 17.83 10.60 1.64
C ALA A 121 17.86 11.96 0.93
#